data_AF-A0A437UUX8-F1
#
_entry.id   AF-A0A437UUX8-F1
#
_cell.length_a   1.000
_cell.length_b   1.000
_cell.length_c   1.000
_cell.angle_alpha   90.00
_cell.angle_beta   90.00
_cell.angle_gamma   90.00
#
_symmetry.space_group_name_H-M   'P 1'
#
loop_
_entity.id
_entity.type
_entity.pdbx_description
1 polymer ?
#
loop_
_entity_poly.entity_id
_entity_poly.type
_entity_poly.pdbx_seq_one_letter_code
_entity_poly.pdbx_strand_id
1 'polypeptide(L)'
;MAKKKRNLKFNPRVPSTISSYVDHDRCINCGKPLSENMDERQFVLAKTRHFPVCGNSCAHAVEVYIERDGRYKTFLYAGFFLAALAILIVSFFNDHSVAIRVFLAVAGAFLVIFPYPISSFETFQSVPIRSVTIITRIIGLVIMGVALALHLYM
;
A
#
# COMPACT_ATOMS: atom_id res chain seq x y z
N MET A 1 8.19 -30.12 -9.63
CA MET A 1 7.63 -29.18 -10.62
C MET A 1 8.51 -27.94 -10.69
N ALA A 2 9.33 -27.81 -11.75
CA ALA A 2 10.35 -26.78 -11.88
C ALA A 2 9.77 -25.45 -12.39
N LYS A 3 9.97 -24.37 -11.62
CA LYS A 3 9.52 -23.01 -11.96
C LYS A 3 10.47 -22.41 -13.01
N LYS A 4 10.02 -22.39 -14.27
CA LYS A 4 10.72 -21.80 -15.42
C LYS A 4 10.98 -20.31 -15.15
N LYS A 5 12.25 -19.94 -14.86
CA LYS A 5 12.74 -18.55 -14.82
C LYS A 5 12.52 -17.93 -16.20
N ARG A 6 11.50 -17.08 -16.35
CA ARG A 6 11.33 -16.24 -17.54
C ARG A 6 12.32 -15.08 -17.44
N ASN A 7 13.41 -15.17 -18.20
CA ASN A 7 14.25 -14.03 -18.54
C ASN A 7 13.37 -13.01 -19.31
N LEU A 8 12.84 -12.01 -18.60
CA LEU A 8 12.21 -10.86 -19.25
C LEU A 8 13.33 -10.00 -19.83
N LYS A 9 13.48 -10.04 -21.16
CA LYS A 9 14.29 -9.08 -21.90
C LYS A 9 13.75 -7.67 -21.64
N PHE A 10 14.60 -6.83 -21.06
CA PHE A 10 14.46 -5.38 -21.02
C PHE A 10 14.22 -4.84 -22.44
N ASN A 11 13.05 -4.25 -22.67
CA ASN A 11 12.71 -3.58 -23.93
C ASN A 11 12.60 -2.07 -23.65
N PRO A 12 13.58 -1.25 -24.06
CA PRO A 12 13.58 0.19 -23.81
C PRO A 12 12.63 0.98 -24.72
N ARG A 13 11.84 0.35 -25.59
CA ARG A 13 10.90 1.06 -26.47
C ARG A 13 9.47 0.97 -25.94
N VAL A 14 9.03 2.06 -25.33
CA VAL A 14 7.63 2.33 -25.01
C VAL A 14 6.83 2.42 -26.33
N PRO A 15 5.72 1.68 -26.51
CA PRO A 15 4.82 1.91 -27.63
C PRO A 15 4.16 3.29 -27.48
N SER A 16 4.31 4.11 -28.51
CA SER A 16 3.96 5.54 -28.58
C SER A 16 2.45 5.87 -28.56
N THR A 17 1.60 4.98 -28.05
CA THR A 17 0.14 5.13 -28.14
C THR A 17 -0.62 4.92 -26.82
N ILE A 18 0.05 4.99 -25.67
CA ILE A 18 -0.66 4.96 -24.37
C ILE A 18 -0.97 6.39 -23.92
N SER A 19 -2.16 6.83 -24.33
CA SER A 19 -3.09 7.75 -23.67
C SER A 19 -2.51 8.88 -22.79
N SER A 20 -2.63 10.08 -23.34
CA SER A 20 -2.73 11.38 -22.67
C SER A 20 -3.57 11.36 -21.37
N TYR A 21 -3.22 12.21 -20.40
CA TYR A 21 -3.89 12.53 -19.12
C TYR A 21 -3.35 11.90 -17.82
N VAL A 22 -2.05 11.59 -17.74
CA VAL A 22 -1.42 11.44 -16.43
C VAL A 22 -0.11 12.22 -16.45
N ASP A 23 -0.03 13.24 -15.60
CA ASP A 23 1.16 14.03 -15.36
C ASP A 23 2.27 13.12 -14.81
N HIS A 24 3.11 12.61 -15.72
CA HIS A 24 4.15 11.61 -15.45
C HIS A 24 5.46 12.25 -14.98
N ASP A 25 5.38 13.44 -14.41
CA ASP A 25 6.54 14.25 -14.05
C ASP A 25 7.14 13.86 -12.70
N ARG A 26 6.58 12.87 -12.00
CA ARG A 26 7.06 12.44 -10.68
C ARG A 26 7.13 10.92 -10.54
N CYS A 27 8.13 10.47 -9.78
CA CYS A 27 8.36 9.06 -9.52
C CYS A 27 7.28 8.52 -8.59
N ILE A 28 6.59 7.46 -8.99
CA ILE A 28 5.50 6.87 -8.20
C ILE A 28 5.94 6.40 -6.81
N ASN A 29 7.21 5.99 -6.67
CA ASN A 29 7.71 5.48 -5.38
C ASN A 29 8.11 6.59 -4.42
N CYS A 30 8.97 7.50 -4.89
CA CYS A 30 9.66 8.47 -4.03
C CYS A 30 9.15 9.92 -4.20
N GLY A 31 8.33 10.20 -5.21
CA GLY A 31 7.77 11.52 -5.47
C GLY A 31 8.74 12.54 -6.06
N LYS A 32 9.99 12.16 -6.34
CA LYS A 32 10.98 13.04 -6.98
C LYS A 32 10.53 13.41 -8.40
N PRO A 33 10.79 14.66 -8.85
CA PRO A 33 10.53 15.04 -10.24
C PRO A 33 11.39 14.18 -11.18
N LEU A 34 10.80 13.70 -12.27
CA LEU A 34 11.54 13.04 -13.35
C LEU A 34 12.11 14.12 -14.26
N SER A 35 13.40 14.03 -14.55
CA SER A 35 14.05 14.89 -15.54
C SER A 35 13.36 14.77 -16.91
N GLU A 36 13.26 15.90 -17.62
CA GLU A 36 12.73 16.00 -18.99
C GLU A 36 13.58 15.19 -20.00
N ASN A 37 14.87 14.99 -19.71
CA ASN A 37 15.79 14.26 -20.58
C ASN A 37 15.54 12.74 -20.49
N MET A 38 15.18 12.17 -21.64
CA MET A 38 14.48 10.89 -21.84
C MET A 38 15.33 9.61 -21.76
N ASP A 39 16.59 9.63 -21.32
CA ASP A 39 17.44 8.42 -21.38
C ASP A 39 17.40 7.53 -20.12
N GLU A 40 16.82 8.00 -19.01
CA GLU A 40 16.75 7.26 -17.72
C GLU A 40 15.31 6.97 -17.24
N ARG A 41 14.29 7.29 -18.04
CA ARG A 41 12.90 7.02 -17.65
C ARG A 41 12.61 5.53 -17.72
N GLN A 42 12.49 4.91 -16.56
CA GLN A 42 12.07 3.52 -16.43
C GLN A 42 10.60 3.44 -16.11
N PHE A 43 9.93 2.46 -16.71
CA PHE A 43 8.52 2.20 -16.48
C PHE A 43 8.35 0.82 -15.87
N VAL A 44 7.66 0.75 -14.73
CA VAL A 44 7.25 -0.52 -14.14
C VAL A 44 5.82 -0.82 -14.57
N LEU A 45 5.59 -2.03 -15.07
CA LEU A 45 4.24 -2.50 -15.40
C LEU A 45 3.56 -3.01 -14.12
N ALA A 46 2.48 -2.36 -13.69
CA ALA A 46 1.56 -2.90 -12.70
C ALA A 46 0.24 -3.27 -13.38
N LYS A 47 -0.07 -4.58 -13.42
CA LYS A 47 -1.23 -5.16 -14.13
C LYS A 47 -1.27 -4.74 -15.61
N THR A 48 -1.96 -3.66 -15.93
CA THR A 48 -2.21 -3.14 -17.29
C THR A 48 -1.67 -1.72 -17.50
N ARG A 49 -1.09 -1.09 -16.49
CA ARG A 49 -0.60 0.30 -16.55
C ARG A 49 0.91 0.37 -16.32
N HIS A 50 1.55 1.29 -17.02
CA HIS A 50 2.96 1.62 -16.86
C HIS A 50 3.12 2.80 -15.91
N PHE A 51 4.03 2.70 -14.94
CA PHE A 51 4.28 3.76 -13.96
C PHE A 51 5.72 4.28 -14.05
N PRO A 52 5.91 5.61 -14.07
CA PRO A 52 7.23 6.21 -14.14
C PRO A 52 8.00 6.06 -12.83
N VAL A 53 9.27 5.66 -12.91
CA VAL A 53 10.20 5.59 -11.78
C VAL A 53 11.53 6.26 -12.12
N CYS A 54 12.20 6.82 -11.10
CA CYS A 54 13.45 7.55 -11.27
C CYS A 54 14.71 6.67 -11.34
N GLY A 55 14.57 5.34 -11.37
CA GLY A 55 15.70 4.40 -11.48
C GLY A 55 15.44 3.01 -10.91
N ASN A 56 16.42 2.11 -11.07
CA ASN A 56 16.32 0.68 -10.76
C ASN A 56 15.90 0.37 -9.31
N SER A 57 16.37 1.17 -8.34
CA SER A 57 16.02 0.97 -6.92
C SER A 57 14.54 1.25 -6.65
N CYS A 58 13.98 2.27 -7.30
CA CYS A 58 12.56 2.57 -7.22
C CYS A 58 11.74 1.58 -8.03
N ALA A 59 12.25 1.13 -9.18
CA ALA A 59 11.61 0.07 -9.97
C ALA A 59 11.40 -1.20 -9.12
N HIS A 60 12.49 -1.68 -8.50
CA HIS A 60 12.44 -2.88 -7.68
C HIS A 60 11.54 -2.72 -6.44
N ALA A 61 11.58 -1.55 -5.78
CA ALA A 61 10.70 -1.27 -4.65
C ALA A 61 9.21 -1.29 -5.05
N VAL A 62 8.87 -0.78 -6.24
CA VAL A 62 7.51 -0.77 -6.78
C VAL A 62 7.08 -2.19 -7.17
N GLU A 63 7.94 -2.99 -7.80
CA GLU A 63 7.64 -4.39 -8.12
C GLU A 63 7.35 -5.22 -6.85
N VAL A 64 8.22 -5.12 -5.85
CA VAL A 64 8.04 -5.78 -4.55
C VAL A 64 6.75 -5.31 -3.89
N TYR A 65 6.45 -4.00 -3.97
CA TYR A 65 5.21 -3.45 -3.47
C TYR A 65 3.99 -4.04 -4.18
N ILE A 66 3.98 -4.10 -5.51
CA ILE A 66 2.87 -4.66 -6.31
C ILE A 66 2.65 -6.14 -6.00
N GLU A 67 3.71 -6.93 -5.88
CA GLU A 67 3.61 -8.35 -5.53
C GLU A 67 2.96 -8.53 -4.14
N ARG A 68 3.39 -7.72 -3.17
CA ARG A 68 2.86 -7.78 -1.81
C ARG A 68 1.44 -7.23 -1.71
N ASP A 69 1.12 -6.13 -2.39
CA ASP A 69 -0.23 -5.57 -2.46
C ASP A 69 -1.20 -6.63 -2.98
N GLY A 70 -0.87 -7.31 -4.09
CA GLY A 70 -1.71 -8.35 -4.66
C GLY A 70 -1.98 -9.53 -3.70
N ARG A 71 -1.03 -9.87 -2.83
CA ARG A 71 -1.16 -10.99 -1.89
C ARG A 71 -1.81 -10.58 -0.57
N TYR A 72 -1.36 -9.48 0.03
CA TYR A 72 -1.68 -9.10 1.40
C TYR A 72 -2.90 -8.19 1.51
N LYS A 73 -3.36 -7.57 0.42
CA LYS A 73 -4.57 -6.75 0.43
C LYS A 73 -5.81 -7.51 0.91
N THR A 74 -5.95 -8.76 0.47
CA THR A 74 -7.05 -9.64 0.92
C THR A 74 -6.92 -9.97 2.40
N PHE A 75 -5.71 -10.28 2.89
CA PHE A 75 -5.47 -10.55 4.30
C PHE A 75 -5.73 -9.33 5.19
N LEU A 76 -5.35 -8.14 4.72
CA LEU A 76 -5.60 -6.88 5.41
C LEU A 76 -7.11 -6.65 5.57
N TYR A 77 -7.88 -6.77 4.47
CA TYR A 77 -9.33 -6.60 4.54
C TYR A 77 -10.02 -7.66 5.39
N ALA A 78 -9.60 -8.93 5.29
CA ALA A 78 -10.12 -9.99 6.13
C ALA A 78 -9.83 -9.70 7.63
N GLY A 79 -8.63 -9.22 7.95
CA GLY A 79 -8.26 -8.81 9.30
C GLY A 79 -9.14 -7.68 9.85
N PHE A 80 -9.36 -6.61 9.07
CA PHE A 80 -10.27 -5.53 9.46
C PHE A 80 -11.70 -5.99 9.62
N PHE A 81 -12.18 -6.82 8.68
CA PHE A 81 -13.53 -7.33 8.72
C PHE A 81 -13.76 -8.17 9.99
N LEU A 82 -12.83 -9.07 10.31
CA LEU A 82 -12.91 -9.88 11.52
C LEU A 82 -12.82 -9.04 12.80
N ALA A 83 -11.92 -8.05 12.84
CA ALA A 83 -11.82 -7.13 13.98
C ALA A 83 -13.09 -6.31 14.17
N ALA A 84 -13.66 -5.76 13.10
CA ALA A 84 -14.91 -5.01 13.14
C ALA A 84 -16.10 -5.90 13.54
N LEU A 85 -16.18 -7.12 12.99
CA LEU A 85 -17.21 -8.10 13.35
C LEU A 85 -17.14 -8.47 14.84
N ALA A 86 -15.93 -8.70 15.37
CA ALA A 86 -15.73 -8.98 16.79
C ALA A 86 -16.17 -7.81 17.67
N ILE A 87 -15.82 -6.56 17.29
CA ILE A 87 -16.27 -5.36 18.01
C ILE A 87 -17.80 -5.25 17.99
N LEU A 88 -18.45 -5.50 16.86
CA LEU A 88 -19.92 -5.47 16.75
C LEU A 88 -20.59 -6.52 17.64
N ILE A 89 -20.08 -7.76 17.63
CA ILE A 89 -20.60 -8.85 18.48
C ILE A 89 -20.48 -8.47 19.96
N VAL A 90 -19.31 -8.02 20.41
CA VAL A 90 -19.10 -7.63 21.81
C VAL A 90 -20.00 -6.45 22.22
N SER A 91 -20.15 -5.47 21.33
CA SER A 91 -21.02 -4.31 21.56
C SER A 91 -22.50 -4.71 21.70
N PHE A 92 -22.94 -5.76 20.98
CA PHE A 92 -24.32 -6.25 21.08
C PHE A 92 -24.66 -6.84 22.45
N PHE A 93 -23.69 -7.43 23.14
CA PHE A 93 -23.85 -7.92 24.52
C PHE A 93 -23.72 -6.80 25.58
N ASN A 94 -23.62 -5.54 25.15
CA ASN A 94 -23.47 -4.34 25.98
C ASN A 94 -22.31 -4.42 26.97
N ASP A 95 -21.29 -5.22 26.63
CA ASP A 95 -20.11 -5.39 27.45
C ASP A 95 -19.03 -4.45 26.92
N HIS A 96 -18.76 -3.34 27.62
CA HIS A 96 -17.63 -2.44 27.34
C HIS A 96 -16.29 -3.06 27.80
N SER A 97 -16.14 -4.34 27.51
CA SER A 97 -15.06 -5.19 27.97
C SER A 97 -13.72 -4.78 27.38
N VAL A 98 -12.67 -5.22 28.05
CA VAL A 98 -11.29 -5.21 27.56
C VAL A 98 -11.19 -5.75 26.12
N ALA A 99 -12.10 -6.64 25.69
CA ALA A 99 -12.11 -7.23 24.37
C ALA A 99 -12.25 -6.18 23.24
N ILE A 100 -13.12 -5.18 23.37
CA ILE A 100 -13.26 -4.12 22.34
C ILE A 100 -11.93 -3.38 22.16
N ARG A 101 -11.26 -3.05 23.28
CA ARG A 101 -9.95 -2.36 23.26
C ARG A 101 -8.88 -3.22 22.59
N VAL A 102 -8.86 -4.52 22.88
CA VAL A 102 -7.94 -5.48 22.25
C VAL A 102 -8.19 -5.58 20.75
N PHE A 103 -9.43 -5.74 20.30
CA PHE A 103 -9.75 -5.83 18.87
C PHE A 103 -9.44 -4.52 18.13
N LEU A 104 -9.62 -3.36 18.77
CA LEU A 104 -9.21 -2.07 18.20
C LEU A 104 -7.68 -1.95 18.08
N ALA A 105 -6.93 -2.40 19.09
CA ALA A 105 -5.47 -2.44 19.03
C ALA A 105 -4.98 -3.41 17.93
N VAL A 106 -5.63 -4.57 17.78
CA VAL A 106 -5.34 -5.52 16.70
C VAL A 106 -5.60 -4.91 15.33
N ALA A 107 -6.71 -4.19 15.13
CA ALA A 107 -6.97 -3.47 13.88
C ALA A 107 -5.86 -2.43 13.59
N GLY A 108 -5.45 -1.66 14.60
CA GLY A 108 -4.30 -0.74 14.49
C GLY A 108 -3.00 -1.45 14.09
N ALA A 109 -2.71 -2.61 14.69
CA ALA A 109 -1.54 -3.42 14.36
C ALA A 109 -1.56 -3.92 12.92
N PHE A 110 -2.73 -4.32 12.39
CA PHE A 110 -2.88 -4.70 10.99
C PHE A 110 -2.52 -3.56 10.03
N LEU A 111 -2.91 -2.30 10.32
CA LEU A 111 -2.50 -1.14 9.53
C LEU A 111 -0.98 -0.90 9.55
N VAL A 112 -0.32 -1.15 10.69
CA VAL A 112 1.13 -0.94 10.84
C VAL A 112 1.94 -2.01 10.10
N ILE A 113 1.55 -3.28 10.27
CA ILE A 113 2.23 -4.45 9.69
C ILE A 113 1.99 -4.50 8.18
N PHE A 114 0.75 -4.22 7.75
CA PHE A 114 0.33 -4.27 6.37
C PHE A 114 -0.14 -2.89 5.90
N PRO A 115 0.79 -1.92 5.72
CA PRO A 115 0.47 -0.56 5.30
C PRO A 115 0.21 -0.48 3.79
N TYR A 116 -0.62 -1.38 3.27
CA TYR A 116 -1.06 -1.38 1.89
C TYR A 116 -2.33 -0.55 1.83
N PRO A 117 -2.25 0.72 1.42
CA PRO A 117 -3.40 1.60 1.40
C PRO A 117 -4.55 1.01 0.58
N ILE A 118 -5.76 1.35 1.02
CA ILE A 118 -7.04 1.08 0.34
C ILE A 118 -7.12 1.82 -1.01
N SER A 119 -6.10 2.58 -1.37
CA SER A 119 -6.07 3.46 -2.53
C SER A 119 -5.87 2.69 -3.84
N SER A 120 -6.74 2.97 -4.82
CA SER A 120 -6.55 2.55 -6.21
C SER A 120 -5.24 3.10 -6.75
N PHE A 121 -4.66 2.43 -7.75
CA PHE A 121 -3.41 2.86 -8.40
C PHE A 121 -3.45 4.29 -8.96
N GLU A 122 -4.65 4.83 -9.19
CA GLU A 122 -4.87 6.23 -9.59
C GLU A 122 -4.45 7.23 -8.52
N THR A 123 -4.65 6.88 -7.25
CA THR A 123 -4.24 7.72 -6.11
C THR A 123 -2.72 7.85 -6.01
N PHE A 124 -1.98 6.85 -6.50
CA PHE A 124 -0.52 6.90 -6.54
C PHE A 124 0.03 7.85 -7.60
N GLN A 125 -0.81 8.32 -8.52
CA GLN A 125 -0.44 9.37 -9.48
C GLN A 125 -0.38 10.74 -8.79
N SER A 126 -1.23 10.97 -7.78
CA SER A 126 -1.22 12.18 -6.96
C SER A 126 -0.27 12.14 -5.76
N VAL A 127 -0.08 10.96 -5.15
CA VAL A 127 0.70 10.82 -3.91
C VAL A 127 1.65 9.62 -4.02
N PRO A 128 2.96 9.79 -3.77
CA PRO A 128 3.91 8.70 -3.93
C PRO A 128 3.67 7.56 -2.92
N ILE A 129 3.90 6.32 -3.35
CA ILE A 129 3.68 5.08 -2.57
C ILE A 129 4.34 5.17 -1.20
N ARG A 130 5.57 5.69 -1.12
CA ARG A 130 6.30 5.82 0.15
C ARG A 130 5.57 6.70 1.15
N SER A 131 5.04 7.84 0.72
CA SER A 131 4.30 8.75 1.60
C SER A 131 2.99 8.11 2.07
N VAL A 132 2.24 7.47 1.17
CA VAL A 132 0.99 6.80 1.56
C VAL A 132 1.25 5.65 2.54
N THR A 133 2.31 4.88 2.34
CA THR A 133 2.72 3.80 3.26
C THR A 133 3.04 4.36 4.65
N ILE A 134 3.75 5.50 4.72
CA ILE A 134 4.07 6.18 5.99
C ILE A 134 2.78 6.66 6.68
N ILE A 135 1.89 7.33 5.94
CA ILE A 135 0.62 7.83 6.48
C ILE A 135 -0.22 6.67 7.05
N THR A 136 -0.34 5.57 6.32
CA THR A 136 -1.08 4.37 6.76
C THR A 136 -0.51 3.81 8.07
N ARG A 137 0.82 3.76 8.20
CA ARG A 137 1.47 3.34 9.46
C ARG A 137 1.21 4.29 10.61
N ILE A 138 1.28 5.61 10.37
CA ILE A 138 0.99 6.61 11.40
C ILE A 138 -0.45 6.47 11.89
N ILE A 139 -1.41 6.32 10.99
CA ILE A 139 -2.82 6.10 11.36
C ILE A 139 -2.96 4.82 12.21
N GLY A 140 -2.31 3.72 11.81
CA GLY A 140 -2.29 2.48 12.59
C GLY A 140 -1.71 2.66 13.99
N LEU A 141 -0.59 3.38 14.12
CA LEU A 141 0.03 3.70 15.39
C LEU A 141 -0.86 4.58 16.27
N VAL A 142 -1.55 5.56 15.70
CA VAL A 142 -2.51 6.41 16.43
C VAL A 142 -3.67 5.58 16.96
N ILE A 143 -4.28 4.72 16.14
CA ILE A 143 -5.37 3.83 16.57
C ILE A 143 -4.91 2.91 17.71
N MET A 144 -3.73 2.32 17.57
CA MET A 144 -3.16 1.45 18.60
C MET A 144 -2.83 2.23 19.89
N GLY A 145 -2.29 3.44 19.76
CA GLY A 145 -1.99 4.33 20.89
C GLY A 145 -3.24 4.76 21.64
N VAL A 146 -4.32 5.10 20.92
CA VAL A 146 -5.63 5.40 21.52
C VAL A 146 -6.20 4.18 22.24
N ALA A 147 -6.14 3.00 21.63
CA ALA A 147 -6.61 1.76 22.26
C ALA A 147 -5.86 1.45 23.57
N LEU A 148 -4.54 1.66 23.60
CA LEU A 148 -3.71 1.47 24.79
C LEU A 148 -3.96 2.55 25.85
N ALA A 149 -4.08 3.81 25.45
CA ALA A 149 -4.39 4.91 26.37
C ALA A 149 -5.74 4.66 27.08
N LEU A 150 -6.76 4.25 26.32
CA LEU A 150 -8.05 3.84 26.86
C LEU A 150 -7.96 2.61 27.77
N HIS A 151 -6.98 1.74 27.56
CA HIS A 151 -6.74 0.58 28.42
C HIS A 151 -6.03 0.94 29.72
N LEU A 152 -5.15 1.95 29.71
CA LEU A 152 -4.36 2.40 30.87
C LEU A 152 -5.13 3.37 31.78
N TYR A 153 -6.10 4.10 31.24
CA TYR A 153 -6.84 5.14 31.97
C TYR A 153 -8.07 4.61 32.75
N MET A 154 -8.42 3.33 32.55
CA MET A 154 -9.52 2.62 33.23
C MET A 154 -8.97 1.50 34.09
#